data_AF-A0A965PVZ6-F1
#
_entry.id   AF-A0A965PVZ6-F1
#
_cell.length_a   1.000
_cell.length_b   1.000
_cell.length_c   1.000
_cell.angle_alpha   90.00
_cell.angle_beta   90.00
_cell.angle_gamma   90.00
#
_symmetry.space_group_name_H-M   'P 1'
#
loop_
_entity.id
_entity.type
_entity.pdbx_description
1 polymer ?
#
loop_
_entity_poly.entity_id
_entity_poly.type
_entity_poly.pdbx_seq_one_letter_code
_entity_poly.pdbx_strand_id
1 'polypeptide(L)'
;MQTKKQTMQATDALDALSKHLGIETDKITEQKHTLYGLPVFSIGSKEYAVGDDEQADEACHEYIENSAWAFRASFIASECNLPDSEGMIEAAQEKCEGANDGILAMIKGTCGLSSFVQSAIAADGRGHFLSSYDGNENEVDGF
;
A
#
# COMPACT_ATOMS: atom_id res chain seq x y z
N MET A 1 -18.04 14.40 22.81
CA MET A 1 -17.70 12.97 22.94
C MET A 1 -16.39 12.75 22.22
N GLN A 2 -15.28 12.63 22.95
CA GLN A 2 -14.00 12.23 22.38
C GLN A 2 -13.97 10.71 22.43
N THR A 3 -14.15 10.07 21.27
CA THR A 3 -14.02 8.63 21.13
C THR A 3 -12.53 8.30 21.28
N LYS A 4 -12.19 7.53 22.30
CA LYS A 4 -10.84 7.00 22.49
C LYS A 4 -10.57 6.05 21.33
N LYS A 5 -9.66 6.39 20.41
CA LYS A 5 -9.00 5.41 19.54
C LYS A 5 -8.27 4.43 20.46
N GLN A 6 -8.85 3.26 20.69
CA GLN A 6 -8.13 2.15 21.30
C GLN A 6 -7.06 1.73 20.30
N THR A 7 -5.80 1.81 20.69
CA THR A 7 -4.69 1.27 19.92
C THR A 7 -4.84 -0.26 19.94
N MET A 8 -5.45 -0.84 18.90
CA MET A 8 -5.58 -2.29 18.73
C MET A 8 -4.19 -2.85 18.38
N GLN A 9 -3.79 -3.92 19.08
CA GLN A 9 -2.39 -4.38 19.15
C GLN A 9 -2.18 -5.61 18.24
N ALA A 10 -0.92 -5.97 17.97
CA ALA A 10 -0.50 -7.11 17.15
C ALA A 10 -1.19 -8.46 17.46
N THR A 11 -1.78 -8.61 18.66
CA THR A 11 -2.58 -9.78 19.04
C THR A 11 -3.87 -9.90 18.23
N ASP A 12 -4.54 -8.79 17.90
CA ASP A 12 -5.79 -8.81 17.13
C ASP A 12 -5.52 -9.19 15.66
N ALA A 13 -4.42 -8.69 15.09
CA ALA A 13 -3.95 -9.05 13.74
C ALA A 13 -3.57 -10.54 13.63
N LEU A 14 -2.89 -11.08 14.65
CA LEU A 14 -2.54 -12.50 14.72
C LEU A 14 -3.79 -13.39 14.77
N ASP A 15 -4.80 -12.99 15.56
CA ASP A 15 -6.07 -13.73 15.66
C ASP A 15 -6.87 -13.69 14.35
N ALA A 16 -6.91 -12.54 13.67
CA ALA A 16 -7.54 -12.41 12.35
C ALA A 16 -6.87 -13.32 11.31
N LEU A 17 -5.53 -13.34 11.26
CA LEU A 17 -4.78 -14.20 10.36
C LEU A 17 -5.00 -15.69 10.67
N SER A 18 -5.01 -16.05 11.95
CA SER A 18 -5.30 -17.42 12.41
C SER A 18 -6.67 -17.90 11.91
N LYS A 19 -7.70 -17.05 12.02
CA LYS A 19 -9.05 -17.34 11.52
C LYS A 19 -9.09 -17.45 10.00
N HIS A 20 -8.45 -16.52 9.28
CA HIS A 20 -8.40 -16.52 7.82
C HIS A 20 -7.81 -17.84 7.29
N LEU A 21 -6.73 -18.32 7.90
CA LEU A 21 -6.01 -19.50 7.45
C LEU A 21 -6.53 -20.81 8.05
N GLY A 22 -7.34 -20.76 9.11
CA GLY A 22 -7.77 -21.93 9.87
C GLY A 22 -6.60 -22.65 10.55
N ILE A 23 -5.63 -21.88 11.05
CA ILE A 23 -4.39 -22.38 11.66
C ILE A 23 -4.24 -21.78 13.05
N GLU A 24 -3.85 -22.60 14.03
CA GLU A 24 -3.58 -22.16 15.40
C GLU A 24 -2.46 -21.12 15.46
N THR A 25 -2.62 -20.11 16.32
CA THR A 25 -1.67 -18.98 16.46
C THR A 25 -0.25 -19.43 16.83
N ASP A 26 -0.08 -20.57 17.50
CA ASP A 26 1.23 -21.15 17.85
C ASP A 26 2.05 -21.62 16.64
N LYS A 27 1.44 -21.72 15.45
CA LYS A 27 2.11 -22.04 14.18
C LYS A 27 2.48 -20.82 13.36
N ILE A 28 2.06 -19.63 13.79
CA ILE A 28 2.29 -18.38 13.10
C ILE A 28 3.41 -17.64 13.82
N THR A 29 4.42 -17.20 13.06
CA THR A 29 5.57 -16.48 13.61
C THR A 29 5.53 -15.03 13.16
N GLU A 30 5.39 -14.09 14.10
CA GLU A 30 5.61 -12.66 13.83
C GLU A 30 7.07 -12.42 13.42
N GLN A 31 7.25 -11.68 12.33
CA GLN A 31 8.55 -11.33 11.78
C GLN A 31 9.07 -10.03 12.40
N LYS A 32 10.38 -9.80 12.28
CA LYS A 32 11.02 -8.57 12.81
C LYS A 32 10.89 -7.39 11.85
N HIS A 33 10.67 -7.66 10.57
CA HIS A 33 10.43 -6.64 9.55
C HIS A 33 8.94 -6.35 9.44
N THR A 34 8.63 -5.18 8.92
CA THR A 34 7.28 -4.75 8.55
C THR A 34 7.18 -4.54 7.05
N LEU A 35 5.96 -4.49 6.54
CA LEU A 35 5.66 -4.05 5.18
C LEU A 35 5.06 -2.65 5.25
N TYR A 36 5.89 -1.60 5.09
CA TYR A 36 5.45 -0.20 5.19
C TYR A 36 4.66 0.09 6.48
N GLY A 37 5.17 -0.41 7.60
CA GLY A 37 4.53 -0.27 8.91
C GLY A 37 3.59 -1.42 9.31
N LEU A 38 3.13 -2.25 8.36
CA LEU A 38 2.31 -3.41 8.67
C LEU A 38 3.12 -4.52 9.34
N PRO A 39 2.67 -5.07 10.48
CA PRO A 39 3.19 -6.31 11.03
C PRO A 39 3.17 -7.43 9.99
N VAL A 40 4.27 -8.17 9.89
CA VAL A 40 4.40 -9.32 8.99
C VAL A 40 4.44 -10.60 9.80
N PHE A 41 3.62 -11.57 9.40
CA PHE A 41 3.56 -12.90 9.99
C PHE A 41 3.96 -13.95 8.97
N SER A 42 4.63 -15.02 9.39
CA SER A 42 5.03 -16.12 8.50
C SER A 42 4.52 -17.47 8.93
N ILE A 43 4.23 -18.31 7.92
CA ILE A 43 3.87 -19.72 8.05
C ILE A 43 4.63 -20.48 6.97
N GLY A 44 5.66 -21.22 7.38
CA GLY A 44 6.58 -21.87 6.46
C GLY A 44 7.34 -20.83 5.63
N SER A 45 7.14 -20.83 4.31
CA SER A 45 7.79 -19.89 3.37
C SER A 45 6.86 -18.77 2.88
N LYS A 46 5.67 -18.63 3.49
CA LYS A 46 4.69 -17.60 3.14
C LYS A 46 4.70 -16.50 4.19
N GLU A 47 4.58 -15.25 3.75
CA GLU A 47 4.44 -14.08 4.60
C GLU A 47 3.11 -13.38 4.36
N TYR A 48 2.56 -12.78 5.41
CA TYR A 48 1.28 -12.07 5.42
C TYR A 48 1.49 -10.75 6.16
N ALA A 49 1.25 -9.63 5.48
CA ALA A 49 1.14 -8.34 6.13
C ALA A 49 -0.31 -8.16 6.60
N VAL A 50 -0.51 -7.81 7.86
CA VAL A 50 -1.85 -7.73 8.47
C VAL A 50 -1.96 -6.43 9.25
N GLY A 51 -3.05 -5.71 9.04
CA GLY A 51 -3.35 -4.46 9.73
C GLY A 51 -4.78 -4.03 9.47
N ASP A 52 -5.27 -3.11 10.28
CA ASP A 52 -6.59 -2.53 10.05
C ASP A 52 -6.60 -1.61 8.81
N ASP A 53 -7.78 -1.11 8.44
CA ASP A 53 -7.95 -0.24 7.28
C ASP A 53 -7.03 1.00 7.29
N GLU A 54 -6.80 1.60 8.46
CA GLU A 54 -5.96 2.79 8.56
C GLU A 54 -4.49 2.44 8.34
N GLN A 55 -4.04 1.34 8.93
CA GLN A 55 -2.67 0.83 8.74
C GLN A 55 -2.43 0.40 7.30
N ALA A 56 -3.41 -0.26 6.66
CA ALA A 56 -3.31 -0.67 5.26
C ALA A 56 -3.31 0.52 4.31
N ASP A 57 -4.10 1.57 4.58
CA ASP A 57 -4.07 2.83 3.84
C ASP A 57 -2.73 3.55 3.98
N GLU A 58 -2.18 3.63 5.21
CA GLU A 58 -0.86 4.23 5.48
C GLU A 58 0.26 3.47 4.74
N ALA A 59 0.24 2.14 4.80
CA ALA A 59 1.20 1.29 4.11
C ALA A 59 1.13 1.47 2.59
N CYS A 60 -0.08 1.54 2.03
CA CYS A 60 -0.28 1.77 0.62
C CYS A 60 0.18 3.17 0.21
N HIS A 61 -0.07 4.18 1.05
CA HIS A 61 0.43 5.54 0.82
C HIS A 61 1.97 5.57 0.76
N GLU A 62 2.65 4.94 1.72
CA GLU A 62 4.12 4.89 1.74
C GLU A 62 4.69 4.09 0.54
N TYR A 63 4.05 2.98 0.17
CA TYR A 63 4.42 2.23 -1.04
C TYR A 63 4.36 3.13 -2.28
N ILE A 64 3.23 3.80 -2.49
CA ILE A 64 3.00 4.66 -3.66
C ILE A 64 3.96 5.85 -3.65
N GLU A 65 4.22 6.46 -2.50
CA GLU A 65 5.19 7.54 -2.38
C GLU A 65 6.59 7.09 -2.84
N ASN A 66 7.01 5.87 -2.46
CA ASN A 66 8.32 5.32 -2.85
C ASN A 66 8.38 4.80 -4.29
N SER A 67 7.25 4.65 -4.97
CA SER A 67 7.15 3.98 -6.28
C SER A 67 6.32 4.73 -7.31
N ALA A 68 6.02 6.02 -7.11
CA ALA A 68 5.24 6.84 -8.03
C ALA A 68 5.80 6.82 -9.46
N TRP A 69 7.12 6.69 -9.61
CA TRP A 69 7.77 6.55 -10.91
C TRP A 69 7.34 5.31 -11.71
N ALA A 70 6.83 4.26 -11.07
CA ALA A 70 6.45 3.01 -11.74
C ALA A 70 5.01 3.01 -12.27
N PHE A 71 4.22 4.05 -11.96
CA PHE A 71 2.85 4.17 -12.44
C PHE A 71 2.79 4.40 -13.94
N ARG A 72 1.68 4.00 -14.58
CA ARG A 72 1.47 4.30 -16.00
C ARG A 72 1.47 5.82 -16.22
N ALA A 73 2.24 6.28 -17.22
CA ALA A 73 2.34 7.70 -17.54
C ALA A 73 0.98 8.35 -17.84
N SER A 74 0.08 7.63 -18.53
CA SER A 74 -1.31 8.05 -18.76
C SER A 74 -2.12 8.22 -17.48
N PHE A 75 -1.92 7.36 -16.47
CA PHE A 75 -2.57 7.50 -15.17
C PHE A 75 -2.08 8.76 -14.45
N ILE A 76 -0.76 8.96 -14.41
CA ILE A 76 -0.16 10.18 -13.84
C ILE A 76 -0.68 11.43 -14.54
N ALA A 77 -0.67 11.46 -15.88
CA ALA A 77 -1.14 12.59 -16.67
C ALA A 77 -2.63 12.90 -16.43
N SER A 78 -3.46 11.87 -16.35
CA SER A 78 -4.90 11.99 -16.08
C SER A 78 -5.15 12.57 -14.69
N GLU A 79 -4.60 11.95 -13.63
CA GLU A 79 -4.82 12.39 -12.25
C GLU A 79 -4.24 13.79 -11.99
N CYS A 80 -3.11 14.13 -12.61
CA CYS A 80 -2.50 15.44 -12.49
C CYS A 80 -3.16 16.52 -13.39
N ASN A 81 -4.15 16.15 -14.20
CA ASN A 81 -4.79 17.02 -15.20
C ASN A 81 -3.78 17.72 -16.13
N LEU A 82 -2.81 16.94 -16.63
CA LEU A 82 -1.75 17.38 -17.54
C LEU A 82 -1.97 16.75 -18.94
N PRO A 83 -2.83 17.34 -19.79
CA PRO A 83 -3.03 16.84 -21.14
C PRO A 83 -1.73 16.91 -21.95
N ASP A 84 -1.55 15.95 -22.85
CA ASP A 84 -0.38 15.83 -23.75
C ASP A 84 0.99 15.67 -23.04
N SER A 85 1.02 15.35 -21.74
CA SER A 85 2.27 15.18 -20.97
C SER A 85 2.77 13.74 -20.85
N GLU A 86 2.04 12.74 -21.37
CA GLU A 86 2.38 11.32 -21.23
C GLU A 86 3.81 11.03 -21.70
N GLY A 87 4.19 11.48 -22.90
CA GLY A 87 5.54 11.28 -23.43
C GLY A 87 6.65 11.98 -22.63
N MET A 88 6.35 13.09 -21.93
CA MET A 88 7.31 13.73 -21.03
C MET A 88 7.51 12.91 -19.76
N ILE A 89 6.42 12.33 -19.24
CA ILE A 89 6.45 11.46 -18.06
C ILE A 89 7.20 10.17 -18.40
N GLU A 90 6.90 9.52 -19.53
CA GLU A 90 7.61 8.33 -20.00
C GLU A 90 9.12 8.58 -20.14
N ALA A 91 9.50 9.70 -20.76
CA ALA A 91 10.91 10.07 -20.89
C ALA A 91 11.60 10.30 -19.53
N ALA A 92 10.88 10.82 -18.53
CA ALA A 92 11.41 10.92 -17.17
C ALA A 92 11.59 9.54 -16.52
N GLN A 93 10.61 8.65 -16.72
CA GLN A 93 10.57 7.29 -16.17
C GLN A 93 11.65 6.35 -16.73
N GLU A 94 12.34 6.71 -17.82
CA GLU A 94 13.56 6.01 -18.27
C GLU A 94 14.66 5.95 -17.21
N LYS A 95 14.60 6.85 -16.20
CA LYS A 95 15.52 6.84 -15.04
C LYS A 95 15.08 5.88 -13.92
N CYS A 96 14.00 5.12 -14.12
CA CYS A 96 13.39 4.25 -13.13
C CYS A 96 13.16 4.97 -11.79
N GLU A 97 13.65 4.39 -10.69
CA GLU A 97 13.56 4.97 -9.33
C GLU A 97 14.17 6.38 -9.26
N GLY A 98 15.15 6.69 -10.12
CA GLY A 98 15.75 8.01 -10.23
C GLY A 98 14.80 9.11 -10.73
N ALA A 99 13.62 8.76 -11.23
CA ALA A 99 12.56 9.70 -11.60
C ALA A 99 11.60 10.02 -10.44
N ASN A 100 11.62 9.23 -9.35
CA ASN A 100 10.56 9.26 -8.32
C ASN A 100 10.36 10.65 -7.73
N ASP A 101 11.43 11.32 -7.31
CA ASP A 101 11.36 12.67 -6.71
C ASP A 101 10.72 13.70 -7.67
N GLY A 102 11.01 13.59 -8.97
CA GLY A 102 10.44 14.47 -10.00
C GLY A 102 8.95 14.21 -10.23
N ILE A 103 8.57 12.93 -10.30
CA ILE A 103 7.16 12.52 -10.43
C ILE A 103 6.37 12.91 -9.18
N LEU A 104 6.92 12.70 -7.98
CA LEU A 104 6.31 13.14 -6.73
C LEU A 104 6.15 14.66 -6.67
N ALA A 105 7.15 15.43 -7.10
CA ALA A 105 7.03 16.89 -7.13
C ALA A 105 5.90 17.34 -8.07
N MET A 106 5.73 16.67 -9.20
CA MET A 106 4.62 16.91 -10.13
C MET A 106 3.27 16.58 -9.49
N ILE A 107 3.11 15.39 -8.90
CA ILE A 107 1.88 14.97 -8.21
C ILE A 107 1.53 15.94 -7.07
N LYS A 108 2.50 16.23 -6.18
CA LYS A 108 2.32 17.15 -5.05
C LYS A 108 1.99 18.58 -5.50
N GLY A 109 2.51 19.01 -6.65
CA GLY A 109 2.24 20.32 -7.24
C GLY A 109 0.91 20.42 -8.02
N THR A 110 0.23 19.30 -8.28
CA THR A 110 -1.00 19.24 -9.08
C THR A 110 -2.18 18.72 -8.26
N CYS A 111 -2.44 17.41 -8.27
CA CYS A 111 -3.57 16.80 -7.58
C CYS A 111 -3.32 16.53 -6.08
N GLY A 112 -2.06 16.53 -5.65
CA GLY A 112 -1.66 16.20 -4.29
C GLY A 112 -1.54 14.69 -4.08
N LEU A 113 -0.53 14.29 -3.29
CA LEU A 113 -0.19 12.87 -3.08
C LEU A 113 -1.37 12.07 -2.49
N SER A 114 -2.09 12.61 -1.50
CA SER A 114 -3.21 11.89 -0.88
C SER A 114 -4.35 11.62 -1.87
N SER A 115 -4.67 12.59 -2.76
CA SER A 115 -5.68 12.37 -3.80
C SER A 115 -5.22 11.33 -4.82
N PHE A 116 -3.95 11.39 -5.21
CA PHE A 116 -3.37 10.42 -6.13
C PHE A 116 -3.39 8.99 -5.57
N VAL A 117 -3.02 8.83 -4.30
CA VAL A 117 -3.07 7.54 -3.57
C VAL A 117 -4.50 7.00 -3.53
N GLN A 118 -5.48 7.84 -3.21
CA GLN A 118 -6.89 7.44 -3.19
C GLN A 118 -7.38 6.97 -4.57
N SER A 119 -7.02 7.69 -5.64
CA SER A 119 -7.33 7.28 -7.00
C SER A 119 -6.67 5.95 -7.39
N ALA A 120 -5.42 5.74 -6.99
CA ALA A 120 -4.69 4.50 -7.25
C ALA A 120 -5.33 3.30 -6.53
N ILE A 121 -5.66 3.45 -5.25
CA ILE A 121 -6.36 2.42 -4.47
C ILE A 121 -7.74 2.14 -5.07
N ALA A 122 -8.48 3.17 -5.49
CA ALA A 122 -9.79 2.98 -6.12
C ALA A 122 -9.73 2.26 -7.47
N ALA A 123 -8.62 2.41 -8.21
CA ALA A 123 -8.42 1.78 -9.50
C ALA A 123 -7.98 0.31 -9.38
N ASP A 124 -7.01 0.03 -8.51
CA ASP A 124 -6.30 -1.27 -8.47
C ASP A 124 -6.46 -2.04 -7.13
N GLY A 125 -6.95 -1.40 -6.07
CA GLY A 125 -7.05 -1.97 -4.72
C GLY A 125 -5.71 -1.97 -3.96
N ARG A 126 -5.73 -2.04 -2.61
CA ARG A 126 -4.48 -2.04 -1.81
C ARG A 126 -3.67 -3.33 -2.02
N GLY A 127 -4.37 -4.45 -2.20
CA GLY A 127 -3.76 -5.74 -2.52
C GLY A 127 -2.81 -5.68 -3.73
N HIS A 128 -3.12 -4.90 -4.77
CA HIS A 128 -2.24 -4.72 -5.93
C HIS A 128 -0.87 -4.14 -5.55
N PHE A 129 -0.84 -3.21 -4.59
CA PHE A 129 0.36 -2.52 -4.16
C PHE A 129 1.12 -3.27 -3.07
N LEU A 130 0.40 -3.90 -2.13
CA LEU A 130 0.97 -4.51 -0.93
C LEU A 130 1.21 -6.02 -1.06
N SER A 131 0.41 -6.75 -1.84
CA SER A 131 0.59 -8.19 -2.08
C SER A 131 1.24 -8.45 -3.43
N SER A 132 2.56 -8.34 -3.49
CA SER A 132 3.32 -8.61 -4.73
C SER A 132 3.20 -10.04 -5.27
N TYR A 133 2.73 -11.00 -4.45
CA TYR A 133 2.60 -12.40 -4.84
C TYR A 133 1.30 -12.69 -5.60
N ASP A 134 0.15 -12.25 -5.08
CA ASP A 134 -1.16 -12.59 -5.64
C ASP A 134 -2.11 -11.39 -5.82
N GLY A 135 -1.70 -10.19 -5.38
CA GLY A 135 -2.50 -8.97 -5.49
C GLY A 135 -3.75 -8.94 -4.61
N ASN A 136 -3.94 -9.92 -3.72
CA ASN A 136 -5.16 -10.06 -2.95
C ASN A 136 -5.12 -9.29 -1.64
N GLU A 137 -6.30 -8.81 -1.25
CA GLU A 137 -6.61 -8.24 0.04
C GLU A 137 -7.79 -9.02 0.63
N ASN A 138 -7.72 -9.39 1.91
CA ASN A 138 -8.74 -10.20 2.57
C ASN A 138 -9.09 -9.54 3.90
N GLU A 139 -10.39 -9.42 4.19
CA GLU A 139 -10.88 -8.79 5.41
C GLU A 139 -11.44 -9.84 6.40
N VAL A 140 -10.93 -9.85 7.62
CA VAL A 140 -11.40 -10.66 8.74
C VAL A 140 -11.44 -9.83 10.01
N ASP A 141 -12.64 -9.60 10.56
CA ASP A 141 -12.85 -8.85 11.81
C ASP A 141 -12.23 -7.43 11.82
N GLY A 142 -12.14 -6.79 10.64
CA GLY A 142 -11.58 -5.45 10.47
C GLY A 142 -10.05 -5.40 10.26
N PHE A 143 -9.43 -6.53 9.88
CA PHE A 143 -8.02 -6.71 9.55
C PHE A 143 -7.84 -7.45 8.23
#